data_AF-A0AAN6UHH2-F1
#
_entry.id   AF-A0AAN6UHH2-F1
#
_cell.length_a   1.000
_cell.length_b   1.000
_cell.length_c   1.000
_cell.angle_alpha   90.00
_cell.angle_beta   90.00
_cell.angle_gamma   90.00
#
_symmetry.space_group_name_H-M   'P 1'
#
loop_
_entity.id
_entity.type
_entity.pdbx_description
1 polymer ?
#
loop_
_entity_poly.entity_id
_entity_poly.type
_entity_poly.pdbx_seq_one_letter_code
_entity_poly.pdbx_strand_id
1 'polypeptide(L)'
;MASAAATIPRFLLPQSGLIWRRVVAATPAPPPSASASRRVFLRFASSSSSSSKPGPRILEKPERFNPPSHGARLPKKTTPRHYGGDLSADEIKVQAQTDYPMMMAPKGSRAYWFWHSRWIHVVITVGTLSGLAIWTFALSFRETSPFAHMLPAASDFLWHPLSSMAMLIEVMRLHEADKSARIHEKRQRYVDDVAKRAAYRKAHGLPDAVGFFNQPMAKPKTETDGDAAQREAESEAEAAAAAAHPLPAEERQEVIDGARKKWLGIF
;
A
#
# COMPACT_ATOMS: atom_id res chain seq x y z
N MET A 1 -12.66 -30.60 -65.21
CA MET A 1 -13.21 -31.62 -64.29
C MET A 1 -12.75 -31.25 -62.88
N ALA A 2 -13.68 -31.33 -61.92
CA ALA A 2 -13.80 -30.56 -60.67
C ALA A 2 -12.57 -30.42 -59.76
N SER A 3 -12.37 -29.19 -59.25
CA SER A 3 -11.51 -28.87 -58.10
C SER A 3 -12.20 -29.31 -56.81
N ALA A 4 -11.56 -30.22 -56.07
CA ALA A 4 -12.05 -30.67 -54.77
C ALA A 4 -11.79 -29.56 -53.73
N ALA A 5 -12.86 -28.94 -53.23
CA ALA A 5 -12.78 -27.99 -52.13
C ALA A 5 -12.32 -28.71 -50.85
N ALA A 6 -11.07 -28.47 -50.44
CA ALA A 6 -10.52 -29.00 -49.20
C ALA A 6 -11.28 -28.39 -48.00
N THR A 7 -12.19 -29.16 -47.42
CA THR A 7 -12.92 -28.78 -46.21
C THR A 7 -12.01 -28.98 -45.01
N ILE A 8 -11.46 -27.89 -44.47
CA ILE A 8 -10.61 -27.93 -43.28
C ILE A 8 -11.47 -28.39 -42.08
N PRO A 9 -11.09 -29.48 -41.39
CA PRO A 9 -11.88 -29.99 -40.29
C PRO A 9 -11.86 -29.03 -39.09
N ARG A 10 -13.03 -28.83 -38.46
CA ARG A 10 -13.29 -27.78 -37.46
C ARG A 10 -12.43 -27.84 -36.19
N PHE A 11 -11.71 -28.92 -35.93
CA PHE A 11 -10.79 -29.06 -34.80
C PHE A 11 -9.42 -28.40 -35.04
N LEU A 12 -9.08 -28.09 -36.29
CA LEU A 12 -7.87 -27.33 -36.64
C LEU A 12 -8.09 -25.81 -36.57
N LEU A 13 -9.33 -25.37 -36.39
CA LEU A 13 -9.66 -23.96 -36.19
C LEU A 13 -9.70 -23.66 -34.69
N PRO A 14 -9.08 -22.57 -34.20
CA PRO A 14 -9.12 -22.20 -32.79
C PRO A 14 -10.56 -21.89 -32.37
N GLN A 15 -11.23 -22.84 -31.70
CA GLN A 15 -12.66 -22.75 -31.41
C GLN A 15 -13.03 -21.75 -30.31
N SER A 16 -12.07 -21.11 -29.63
CA SER A 16 -12.34 -19.99 -28.71
C SER A 16 -11.04 -19.36 -28.21
N GLY A 17 -10.39 -18.55 -29.04
CA GLY A 17 -9.29 -17.70 -28.59
C GLY A 17 -9.82 -16.52 -27.77
N LEU A 18 -9.35 -16.38 -26.52
CA LEU A 18 -9.58 -15.19 -25.68
C LEU A 18 -9.17 -13.86 -26.35
N ILE A 19 -8.36 -13.93 -27.41
CA ILE A 19 -7.84 -12.81 -28.20
C ILE A 19 -8.89 -12.13 -29.11
N TRP A 20 -10.12 -12.66 -29.25
CA TRP A 20 -11.21 -12.02 -30.01
C TRP A 20 -12.31 -11.40 -29.14
N ARG A 21 -12.16 -11.36 -27.81
CA ARG A 21 -13.05 -10.56 -26.95
C ARG A 21 -12.62 -9.10 -27.04
N ARG A 22 -13.37 -8.30 -27.82
CA ARG A 22 -13.29 -6.84 -27.77
C ARG A 22 -13.51 -6.37 -26.34
N VAL A 23 -12.54 -5.65 -25.80
CA VAL A 23 -12.66 -4.89 -24.56
C VAL A 23 -13.63 -3.73 -24.83
N VAL A 24 -14.85 -3.82 -24.29
CA VAL A 24 -15.73 -2.66 -24.16
C VAL A 24 -15.34 -1.97 -22.86
N ALA A 25 -14.77 -0.77 -23.00
CA ALA A 25 -14.43 0.09 -21.88
C ALA A 25 -15.70 0.53 -21.11
N ALA A 26 -15.49 0.75 -19.81
CA ALA A 26 -16.49 0.95 -18.77
C ALA A 26 -17.45 2.15 -18.97
N THR A 27 -18.73 1.95 -18.68
CA THR A 27 -19.61 2.88 -17.92
C THR A 27 -20.81 2.10 -17.35
N PRO A 28 -21.41 2.53 -16.22
CA PRO A 28 -22.26 1.68 -15.39
C PRO A 28 -23.75 1.88 -15.68
N ALA A 29 -24.45 0.80 -16.04
CA ALA A 29 -25.91 0.75 -16.09
C ALA A 29 -26.41 -0.65 -15.66
N PRO A 30 -27.58 -0.74 -14.99
CA PRO A 30 -28.01 -1.94 -14.26
C PRO A 30 -28.42 -3.09 -15.20
N PRO A 31 -28.26 -4.36 -14.79
CA PRO A 31 -28.49 -5.50 -15.68
C PRO A 31 -29.99 -5.83 -15.84
N PRO A 32 -30.52 -5.97 -17.07
CA PRO A 32 -31.76 -6.68 -17.30
C PRO A 32 -31.55 -8.21 -17.24
N SER A 33 -32.43 -8.83 -16.46
CA SER A 33 -32.74 -10.26 -16.39
C SER A 33 -32.65 -11.01 -17.74
N ALA A 34 -31.90 -12.12 -17.80
CA ALA A 34 -32.44 -13.43 -18.21
C ALA A 34 -31.37 -14.55 -18.22
N SER A 35 -31.80 -15.70 -17.70
CA SER A 35 -31.26 -17.05 -17.95
C SER A 35 -29.96 -17.45 -17.22
N ALA A 36 -30.08 -17.65 -15.91
CA ALA A 36 -29.27 -18.63 -15.20
C ALA A 36 -30.18 -19.53 -14.38
N SER A 37 -30.09 -20.83 -14.65
CA SER A 37 -30.81 -21.94 -14.02
C SER A 37 -30.87 -21.79 -12.50
N ARG A 38 -32.08 -21.55 -11.98
CA ARG A 38 -32.39 -21.41 -10.56
C ARG A 38 -32.30 -22.78 -9.90
N ARG A 39 -31.11 -23.17 -9.41
CA ARG A 39 -31.00 -24.32 -8.49
C ARG A 39 -31.59 -23.91 -7.15
N VAL A 40 -32.83 -24.33 -6.92
CA VAL A 40 -33.50 -24.23 -5.61
C VAL A 40 -32.81 -25.20 -4.67
N PHE A 41 -32.04 -24.69 -3.71
CA PHE A 41 -31.62 -25.48 -2.55
C PHE A 41 -32.77 -25.51 -1.54
N LEU A 42 -33.55 -26.60 -1.56
CA LEU A 42 -34.49 -26.92 -0.48
C LEU A 42 -33.68 -27.32 0.76
N ARG A 43 -33.65 -26.45 1.78
CA ARG A 43 -33.21 -26.82 3.13
C ARG A 43 -34.39 -27.48 3.85
N PHE A 44 -34.35 -28.80 4.01
CA PHE A 44 -35.24 -29.49 4.95
C PHE A 44 -34.63 -29.36 6.35
N ALA A 45 -35.24 -28.52 7.18
CA ALA A 45 -35.03 -28.55 8.62
C ALA A 45 -35.89 -29.68 9.19
N SER A 46 -35.28 -30.70 9.80
CA SER A 46 -35.99 -31.62 10.69
C SER A 46 -35.45 -31.46 12.10
N SER A 47 -36.26 -30.82 12.93
CA SER A 47 -36.18 -30.89 14.38
C SER A 47 -36.52 -32.31 14.83
N SER A 48 -35.66 -32.87 15.66
CA SER A 48 -35.89 -34.12 16.38
C SER A 48 -37.05 -33.96 17.38
N SER A 49 -38.09 -34.78 17.25
CA SER A 49 -38.93 -35.15 18.40
C SER A 49 -39.57 -36.52 18.18
N SER A 50 -39.50 -37.30 19.24
CA SER A 50 -39.79 -38.72 19.40
C SER A 50 -41.26 -39.14 19.38
N SER A 51 -41.45 -40.45 19.18
CA SER A 51 -42.49 -41.34 19.74
C SER A 51 -43.75 -41.68 18.93
N SER A 52 -43.68 -42.88 18.33
CA SER A 52 -44.63 -44.01 18.37
C SER A 52 -46.13 -43.83 18.07
N LYS A 53 -46.58 -44.43 16.93
CA LYS A 53 -47.87 -45.15 16.81
C LYS A 53 -47.73 -46.34 15.81
N PRO A 54 -48.46 -47.46 16.00
CA PRO A 54 -48.24 -48.69 15.24
C PRO A 54 -49.02 -48.70 13.93
N GLY A 55 -48.31 -48.78 12.80
CA GLY A 55 -48.86 -48.98 11.46
C GLY A 55 -48.57 -50.39 10.92
N PRO A 56 -49.25 -50.83 9.84
CA PRO A 56 -49.21 -52.20 9.34
C PRO A 56 -47.80 -52.66 8.98
N ARG A 57 -47.47 -53.93 9.29
CA ARG A 57 -46.16 -54.55 9.02
C ARG A 57 -45.89 -54.59 7.51
N ILE A 58 -45.26 -53.54 7.01
CA ILE A 58 -44.68 -53.46 5.67
C ILE A 58 -43.32 -54.13 5.75
N LEU A 59 -43.10 -55.12 4.90
CA LEU A 59 -41.83 -55.83 4.78
C LEU A 59 -40.70 -54.82 4.54
N GLU A 60 -39.73 -54.79 5.45
CA GLU A 60 -38.60 -53.88 5.38
C GLU A 60 -37.87 -54.12 4.06
N LYS A 61 -37.77 -53.09 3.22
CA LYS A 61 -36.97 -53.21 2.00
C LYS A 61 -35.56 -53.57 2.44
N PRO A 62 -34.93 -54.62 1.87
CA PRO A 62 -33.58 -55.02 2.28
C PRO A 62 -32.65 -53.82 2.12
N GLU A 63 -31.77 -53.63 3.10
CA GLU A 63 -30.84 -52.51 3.10
C GLU A 63 -30.11 -52.46 1.76
N ARG A 64 -30.27 -51.33 1.06
CA ARG A 64 -29.60 -51.12 -0.22
C ARG A 64 -28.11 -51.12 0.08
N PHE A 65 -27.40 -52.13 -0.42
CA PHE A 65 -25.95 -52.27 -0.26
C PHE A 65 -25.27 -50.98 -0.72
N ASN A 66 -24.87 -50.16 0.25
CA ASN A 66 -24.07 -48.99 0.02
C ASN A 66 -22.64 -49.45 0.21
N PRO A 67 -21.89 -49.72 -0.89
CA PRO A 67 -20.49 -50.06 -0.75
C PRO A 67 -19.82 -48.94 0.05
N PRO A 68 -18.84 -49.24 0.92
CA PRO A 68 -18.15 -48.23 1.71
C PRO A 68 -17.71 -47.12 0.77
N SER A 69 -18.38 -45.96 0.88
CA SER A 69 -18.03 -44.80 0.09
C SER A 69 -16.60 -44.48 0.45
N HIS A 70 -15.72 -44.46 -0.55
CA HIS A 70 -14.34 -44.04 -0.36
C HIS A 70 -14.36 -42.76 0.48
N GLY A 71 -13.75 -42.83 1.67
CA GLY A 71 -13.83 -41.74 2.63
C GLY A 71 -13.39 -40.44 1.95
N ALA A 72 -14.16 -39.36 2.16
CA ALA A 72 -13.87 -38.03 1.61
C ALA A 72 -12.49 -37.46 2.03
N ARG A 73 -11.77 -38.18 2.89
CA ARG A 73 -10.43 -37.86 3.36
C ARG A 73 -9.45 -38.89 2.81
N LEU A 74 -8.46 -38.41 2.06
CA LEU A 74 -7.29 -39.21 1.71
C LEU A 74 -6.67 -39.79 3.00
N PRO A 75 -6.28 -41.08 3.00
CA PRO A 75 -5.60 -41.68 4.13
C PRO A 75 -4.28 -40.94 4.38
N LYS A 76 -4.24 -40.09 5.41
CA LYS A 76 -3.08 -39.26 5.79
C LYS A 76 -1.83 -40.05 6.20
N LYS A 77 -1.87 -41.39 6.18
CA LYS A 77 -0.79 -42.26 6.69
C LYS A 77 -0.23 -43.24 5.67
N THR A 78 -0.65 -43.17 4.41
CA THR A 78 -0.14 -44.05 3.35
C THR A 78 0.25 -43.20 2.15
N THR A 79 1.35 -42.45 2.27
CA THR A 79 2.04 -41.99 1.07
C THR A 79 2.35 -43.23 0.22
N PRO A 80 2.06 -43.23 -1.09
CA PRO A 80 2.34 -44.37 -1.94
C PRO A 80 3.82 -44.72 -1.78
N ARG A 81 4.09 -45.89 -1.19
CA ARG A 81 5.45 -46.38 -0.98
C ARG A 81 6.00 -46.65 -2.37
N HIS A 82 7.00 -45.87 -2.77
CA HIS A 82 7.76 -46.18 -3.96
C HIS A 82 8.35 -47.59 -3.78
N TYR A 83 8.12 -48.46 -4.76
CA TYR A 83 8.73 -49.78 -4.84
C TYR A 83 10.24 -49.59 -5.07
N GLY A 84 10.98 -49.41 -3.99
CA GLY A 84 12.39 -49.02 -4.00
C GLY A 84 12.98 -48.78 -2.61
N GLY A 85 12.14 -48.67 -1.57
CA GLY A 85 12.60 -48.34 -0.23
C GLY A 85 12.74 -46.83 -0.05
N ASP A 86 13.17 -46.41 1.15
CA ASP A 86 13.46 -45.01 1.42
C ASP A 86 14.77 -44.63 0.72
N LEU A 87 14.81 -43.48 0.05
CA LEU A 87 16.01 -43.03 -0.66
C LEU A 87 17.15 -42.83 0.32
N SER A 88 18.34 -43.24 -0.07
CA SER A 88 19.55 -42.95 0.68
C SER A 88 19.78 -41.43 0.74
N ALA A 89 20.45 -40.95 1.78
CA ALA A 89 20.74 -39.51 1.94
C ALA A 89 21.52 -38.94 0.75
N ASP A 90 22.31 -39.77 0.06
CA ASP A 90 23.08 -39.35 -1.10
C ASP A 90 22.23 -39.32 -2.38
N GLU A 91 21.30 -40.25 -2.57
CA GLU A 91 20.33 -40.21 -3.67
C GLU A 91 19.40 -38.98 -3.58
N ILE A 92 19.02 -38.58 -2.37
CA ILE A 92 18.22 -37.36 -2.15
C ILE A 92 19.00 -36.12 -2.60
N LYS A 93 20.31 -36.06 -2.31
CA LYS A 93 21.16 -34.95 -2.74
C LYS A 93 21.31 -34.93 -4.26
N VAL A 94 21.48 -36.09 -4.89
CA VAL A 94 21.55 -36.22 -6.35
C VAL A 94 20.26 -35.74 -7.00
N GLN A 95 19.10 -36.19 -6.52
CA GLN A 95 17.81 -35.70 -7.03
C GLN A 95 17.62 -34.19 -6.89
N ALA A 96 18.14 -33.60 -5.81
CA ALA A 96 18.08 -32.16 -5.59
C ALA A 96 19.03 -31.36 -6.51
N GLN A 97 20.03 -32.01 -7.11
CA GLN A 97 21.02 -31.41 -8.00
C GLN A 97 20.80 -31.73 -9.48
N THR A 98 19.81 -32.56 -9.83
CA THR A 98 19.54 -32.92 -11.23
C THR A 98 19.02 -31.71 -12.01
N ASP A 99 19.81 -31.25 -12.98
CA ASP A 99 19.44 -30.18 -13.91
C ASP A 99 18.78 -30.75 -15.17
N TYR A 100 17.68 -30.13 -15.57
CA TYR A 100 16.99 -30.42 -16.82
C TYR A 100 16.92 -29.17 -17.70
N PRO A 101 16.90 -29.31 -19.03
CA PRO A 101 16.69 -28.18 -19.92
C PRO A 101 15.34 -27.51 -19.60
N MET A 102 15.33 -26.16 -19.55
CA MET A 102 14.18 -25.32 -19.18
C MET A 102 13.79 -25.30 -17.69
N MET A 103 14.54 -25.95 -16.81
CA MET A 103 14.42 -25.71 -15.36
C MET A 103 15.18 -24.46 -14.92
N MET A 104 14.79 -23.92 -13.76
CA MET A 104 15.54 -22.85 -13.11
C MET A 104 16.96 -23.32 -12.80
N ALA A 105 17.90 -22.38 -12.72
CA ALA A 105 19.30 -22.71 -12.45
C ALA A 105 19.45 -23.50 -11.12
N PRO A 106 20.39 -24.45 -11.03
CA PRO A 106 20.55 -25.30 -9.86
C PRO A 106 20.97 -24.50 -8.64
N LYS A 107 20.66 -25.03 -7.45
CA LYS A 107 21.13 -24.51 -6.16
C LYS A 107 22.66 -24.46 -6.15
N GLY A 108 23.23 -23.31 -5.81
CA GLY A 108 24.68 -23.08 -5.80
C GLY A 108 25.23 -22.44 -7.07
N SER A 109 24.43 -22.32 -8.14
CA SER A 109 24.82 -21.49 -9.29
C SER A 109 24.65 -19.99 -8.98
N ARG A 110 25.45 -19.14 -9.65
CA ARG A 110 25.31 -17.67 -9.55
C ARG A 110 23.94 -17.19 -10.06
N ALA A 111 23.41 -17.85 -11.07
CA ALA A 111 22.07 -17.56 -11.58
C ALA A 111 21.02 -17.84 -10.51
N TYR A 112 21.08 -18.99 -9.83
CA TYR A 112 20.18 -19.29 -8.71
C TYR A 112 20.28 -18.24 -7.60
N TRP A 113 21.49 -17.81 -7.25
CA TRP A 113 21.70 -16.72 -6.28
C TRP A 113 21.04 -15.41 -6.73
N PHE A 114 21.22 -15.00 -7.98
CA PHE A 114 20.61 -13.77 -8.50
C PHE A 114 19.07 -13.83 -8.42
N TRP A 115 18.47 -14.93 -8.89
CA TRP A 115 17.02 -15.10 -8.90
C TRP A 115 16.38 -15.24 -7.52
N HIS A 116 17.09 -15.78 -6.54
CA HIS A 116 16.54 -16.04 -5.20
C HIS A 116 16.96 -14.99 -4.15
N SER A 117 17.91 -14.12 -4.47
CA SER A 117 18.36 -13.06 -3.55
C SER A 117 17.34 -11.94 -3.47
N ARG A 118 16.57 -11.90 -2.37
CA ARG A 118 15.59 -10.84 -2.10
C ARG A 118 16.24 -9.46 -2.09
N TRP A 119 17.46 -9.35 -1.58
CA TRP A 119 18.16 -8.07 -1.48
C TRP A 119 18.46 -7.46 -2.85
N ILE A 120 18.88 -8.28 -3.82
CA ILE A 120 19.11 -7.80 -5.20
C ILE A 120 17.82 -7.24 -5.80
N HIS A 121 16.72 -7.97 -5.65
CA HIS A 121 15.42 -7.52 -6.15
C HIS A 121 14.98 -6.22 -5.47
N VAL A 122 15.20 -6.09 -4.16
CA VAL A 122 14.89 -4.85 -3.41
C VAL A 122 15.76 -3.70 -3.91
N VAL A 123 17.06 -3.88 -4.08
CA VAL A 123 17.96 -2.83 -4.59
C VAL A 123 17.58 -2.42 -6.02
N ILE A 124 17.24 -3.38 -6.90
CA ILE A 124 16.81 -3.06 -8.27
C ILE A 124 15.47 -2.31 -8.26
N THR A 125 14.47 -2.81 -7.54
CA THR A 125 13.13 -2.19 -7.51
C THR A 125 13.14 -0.83 -6.83
N VAL A 126 13.72 -0.72 -5.63
CA VAL A 126 13.84 0.55 -4.91
C VAL A 126 14.79 1.50 -5.64
N GLY A 127 15.90 1.01 -6.18
CA GLY A 127 16.86 1.81 -6.93
C GLY A 127 16.27 2.38 -8.22
N THR A 128 15.53 1.57 -8.99
CA THR A 128 14.86 2.05 -10.21
C THR A 128 13.77 3.08 -9.89
N LEU A 129 12.93 2.83 -8.89
CA LEU A 129 11.90 3.78 -8.45
C LEU A 129 12.50 5.08 -7.92
N SER A 130 13.56 4.99 -7.12
CA SER A 130 14.25 6.17 -6.57
C SER A 130 14.93 6.97 -7.68
N GLY A 131 15.58 6.31 -8.64
CA GLY A 131 16.20 6.97 -9.79
C GLY A 131 15.18 7.70 -10.66
N LEU A 132 14.02 7.07 -10.95
CA LEU A 132 12.91 7.72 -11.65
C LEU A 132 12.32 8.89 -10.87
N ALA A 133 12.19 8.78 -9.55
CA ALA A 133 11.71 9.86 -8.70
C ALA A 133 12.66 11.07 -8.71
N ILE A 134 13.97 10.83 -8.58
CA ILE A 134 14.99 11.89 -8.65
C ILE A 134 15.01 12.53 -10.04
N TRP A 135 14.91 11.73 -11.11
CA TRP A 135 14.89 12.22 -12.48
C TRP A 135 13.66 13.09 -12.78
N THR A 136 12.47 12.63 -12.42
CA THR A 136 11.23 13.40 -12.61
C THR A 136 11.20 14.65 -11.74
N PHE A 137 11.75 14.59 -10.52
CA PHE A 137 11.95 15.77 -9.68
C PHE A 137 12.89 16.78 -10.34
N ALA A 138 14.04 16.35 -10.87
CA ALA A 138 14.97 17.25 -11.56
C ALA A 138 14.35 17.89 -12.81
N LEU A 139 13.56 17.14 -13.58
CA LEU A 139 12.85 17.68 -14.74
C LEU A 139 11.81 18.73 -14.32
N SER A 140 10.98 18.41 -13.32
CA SER A 140 9.99 19.33 -12.78
C SER A 140 10.63 20.59 -12.19
N PHE A 141 11.77 20.45 -11.52
CA PHE A 141 12.52 21.59 -10.99
C PHE A 141 12.99 22.51 -12.12
N ARG A 142 13.55 21.96 -13.21
CA ARG A 142 14.02 22.75 -14.36
C ARG A 142 12.90 23.51 -15.06
N GLU A 143 11.68 22.98 -15.08
CA GLU A 143 10.52 23.63 -15.71
C GLU A 143 9.84 24.66 -14.81
N THR A 144 9.80 24.41 -13.49
CA THR A 144 9.00 25.22 -12.54
C THR A 144 9.82 26.24 -11.75
N SER A 145 11.13 26.02 -11.60
CA SER A 145 11.99 26.87 -10.78
C SER A 145 12.56 28.03 -11.59
N PRO A 146 12.46 29.29 -11.10
CA PRO A 146 13.14 30.42 -11.73
C PRO A 146 14.67 30.35 -11.60
N PHE A 147 15.19 29.53 -10.68
CA PHE A 147 16.63 29.40 -10.38
C PHE A 147 17.28 28.23 -11.14
N ALA A 148 16.61 27.67 -12.15
CA ALA A 148 17.12 26.52 -12.91
C ALA A 148 18.47 26.80 -13.61
N HIS A 149 18.73 28.05 -13.99
CA HIS A 149 19.97 28.48 -14.64
C HIS A 149 21.18 28.52 -13.69
N MET A 150 20.94 28.52 -12.37
CA MET A 150 22.00 28.51 -11.35
C MET A 150 22.45 27.09 -11.00
N LEU A 151 21.87 26.05 -11.59
CA LEU A 151 22.29 24.68 -11.35
C LEU A 151 23.67 24.42 -11.96
N PRO A 152 24.54 23.66 -11.27
CA PRO A 152 25.83 23.27 -11.84
C PRO A 152 25.62 22.44 -13.11
N ALA A 153 26.56 22.54 -14.05
CA ALA A 153 26.53 21.70 -15.24
C ALA A 153 26.65 20.22 -14.84
N ALA A 154 26.03 19.31 -15.61
CA ALA A 154 26.10 17.87 -15.33
C ALA A 154 27.55 17.34 -15.35
N SER A 155 28.45 18.00 -16.10
CA SER A 155 29.88 17.70 -16.11
C SER A 155 30.57 18.07 -14.80
N ASP A 156 30.17 19.16 -14.14
CA ASP A 156 30.82 19.65 -12.92
C ASP A 156 30.59 18.69 -11.76
N PHE A 157 29.46 17.99 -11.76
CA PHE A 157 29.17 16.96 -10.76
C PHE A 157 30.19 15.81 -10.77
N LEU A 158 30.80 15.49 -11.92
CA LEU A 158 31.81 14.43 -12.03
C LEU A 158 33.20 14.88 -11.54
N TRP A 159 33.57 16.13 -11.80
CA TRP A 159 34.90 16.66 -11.44
C TRP A 159 34.94 17.25 -10.03
N HIS A 160 33.85 17.88 -9.60
CA HIS A 160 33.74 18.58 -8.31
C HIS A 160 32.43 18.23 -7.59
N PRO A 161 32.25 16.97 -7.14
CA PRO A 161 30.98 16.51 -6.57
C PRO A 161 30.55 17.30 -5.33
N LEU A 162 31.50 17.68 -4.46
CA LEU A 162 31.20 18.37 -3.20
C LEU A 162 30.74 19.82 -3.42
N SER A 163 31.39 20.58 -4.32
CA SER A 163 30.97 21.95 -4.60
C SER A 163 29.65 21.99 -5.36
N SER A 164 29.45 21.09 -6.33
CA SER A 164 28.17 20.96 -7.03
C SER A 164 27.01 20.61 -6.08
N MET A 165 27.25 19.75 -5.09
CA MET A 165 26.23 19.45 -4.07
C MET A 165 25.93 20.65 -3.17
N ALA A 166 26.94 21.40 -2.73
CA ALA A 166 26.72 22.62 -1.95
C ALA A 166 25.90 23.64 -2.75
N MET A 167 26.22 23.85 -4.02
CA MET A 167 25.47 24.74 -4.91
C MET A 167 24.03 24.26 -5.13
N LEU A 168 23.81 22.95 -5.30
CA LEU A 168 22.47 22.38 -5.42
C LEU A 168 21.64 22.63 -4.15
N ILE A 169 22.23 22.47 -2.97
CA ILE A 169 21.55 22.73 -1.68
C ILE A 169 21.18 24.21 -1.58
N GLU A 170 22.06 25.12 -1.98
CA GLU A 170 21.78 26.56 -1.98
C GLU A 170 20.63 26.92 -2.93
N VAL A 171 20.65 26.40 -4.16
CA VAL A 171 19.58 26.59 -5.15
C VAL A 171 18.25 26.02 -4.66
N MET A 172 18.28 24.87 -3.98
CA MET A 172 17.10 24.26 -3.36
C MET A 172 16.53 25.15 -2.24
N ARG A 173 17.39 25.67 -1.35
CA ARG A 173 16.98 26.62 -0.30
C ARG A 173 16.36 27.89 -0.90
N LEU A 174 16.92 28.39 -1.98
CA LEU A 174 16.41 29.58 -2.66
C LEU A 174 15.02 29.34 -3.31
N HIS A 175 14.83 28.16 -3.91
CA HIS A 175 13.52 27.74 -4.44
C HIS A 175 12.47 27.60 -3.34
N GLU A 176 12.85 27.05 -2.19
CA GLU A 176 11.98 26.96 -1.02
C GLU A 176 11.65 28.34 -0.45
N ALA A 177 12.63 29.24 -0.39
CA ALA A 177 12.43 30.63 0.04
C ALA A 177 11.43 31.36 -0.87
N ASP A 178 11.57 31.29 -2.19
CA ASP A 178 10.62 31.90 -3.15
C ASP A 178 9.21 31.29 -3.01
N LYS A 179 9.11 29.96 -2.90
CA LYS A 179 7.81 29.30 -2.64
C LYS A 179 7.19 29.78 -1.34
N SER A 180 7.97 29.89 -0.27
CA SER A 180 7.51 30.36 1.03
C SER A 180 7.03 31.81 0.97
N ALA A 181 7.77 32.69 0.28
CA ALA A 181 7.41 34.09 0.09
C ALA A 181 6.10 34.22 -0.69
N ARG A 182 5.94 33.50 -1.81
CA ARG A 182 4.69 33.49 -2.59
C ARG A 182 3.49 32.97 -1.81
N ILE A 183 3.69 31.95 -0.98
CA ILE A 183 2.62 31.42 -0.11
C ILE A 183 2.28 32.45 0.97
N HIS A 184 3.29 33.10 1.55
CA HIS A 184 3.12 34.14 2.55
C HIS A 184 2.34 35.33 1.99
N GLU A 185 2.69 35.84 0.81
CA GLU A 185 1.93 36.91 0.14
C GLU A 185 0.47 36.52 -0.12
N LYS A 186 0.21 35.30 -0.58
CA LYS A 186 -1.16 34.80 -0.78
C LYS A 186 -1.94 34.75 0.54
N ARG A 187 -1.30 34.32 1.62
CA ARG A 187 -1.91 34.27 2.95
C ARG A 187 -2.15 35.68 3.50
N GLN A 188 -1.21 36.60 3.33
CA GLN A 188 -1.36 38.00 3.74
C GLN A 188 -2.56 38.64 3.05
N ARG A 189 -2.70 38.50 1.73
CA ARG A 189 -3.87 39.02 0.99
C ARG A 189 -5.19 38.48 1.56
N TYR A 190 -5.25 37.20 1.89
CA TYR A 190 -6.44 36.60 2.50
C TYR A 190 -6.72 37.18 3.89
N VAL A 191 -5.69 37.34 4.72
CA VAL A 191 -5.80 37.95 6.05
C VAL A 191 -6.26 39.40 5.96
N ASP A 192 -5.71 40.19 5.04
CA ASP A 192 -6.10 41.57 4.80
C ASP A 192 -7.56 41.66 4.37
N ASP A 193 -8.03 40.75 3.51
CA ASP A 193 -9.42 40.71 3.07
C ASP A 193 -10.38 40.27 4.18
N VAL A 194 -9.95 39.38 5.08
CA VAL A 194 -10.70 39.06 6.31
C VAL A 194 -10.75 40.26 7.25
N ALA A 195 -9.63 40.97 7.43
CA ALA A 195 -9.51 42.13 8.30
C ALA A 195 -10.39 43.29 7.80
N LYS A 196 -10.37 43.60 6.50
CA LYS A 196 -11.26 44.59 5.87
C LYS A 196 -12.73 44.25 6.10
N ARG A 197 -13.12 42.98 5.91
CA ARG A 197 -14.49 42.52 6.17
C ARG A 197 -14.88 42.65 7.63
N ALA A 198 -13.97 42.37 8.56
CA ALA A 198 -14.20 42.56 9.98
C ALA A 198 -14.36 44.05 10.35
N ALA A 199 -13.48 44.90 9.83
CA ALA A 199 -13.54 46.35 10.03
C ALA A 199 -14.83 46.96 9.46
N TYR A 200 -15.25 46.55 8.27
CA TYR A 200 -16.52 46.96 7.67
C TYR A 200 -17.71 46.58 8.54
N ARG A 201 -17.76 45.33 9.04
CA ARG A 201 -18.84 44.88 9.94
C ARG A 201 -18.89 45.70 11.22
N LYS A 202 -17.73 45.94 11.84
CA LYS A 202 -17.62 46.75 13.05
C LYS A 202 -18.10 48.20 12.83
N ALA A 203 -17.72 48.81 11.70
CA ALA A 203 -18.12 50.18 11.37
C ALA A 203 -19.62 50.31 11.10
N HIS A 204 -20.24 49.29 10.52
CA HIS A 204 -21.67 49.26 10.22
C HIS A 204 -22.52 48.64 11.35
N GLY A 205 -21.93 48.29 12.50
CA GLY A 205 -22.64 47.73 13.65
C GLY A 205 -23.19 46.31 13.45
N LEU A 206 -22.69 45.58 12.45
CA LEU A 206 -23.06 44.17 12.25
C LEU A 206 -22.34 43.30 13.29
N PRO A 207 -22.99 42.24 13.83
CA PRO A 207 -22.36 41.36 14.80
C PRO A 207 -21.09 40.71 14.22
N ASP A 208 -20.11 40.49 15.08
CA ASP A 208 -18.92 39.74 14.71
C ASP A 208 -19.33 38.35 14.20
N ALA A 209 -18.70 37.90 13.11
CA ALA A 209 -19.01 36.64 12.46
C ALA A 209 -18.77 35.48 13.44
N VAL A 210 -19.85 35.06 14.11
CA VAL A 210 -19.96 33.75 14.76
C VAL A 210 -19.75 32.70 13.67
N GLY A 211 -18.82 31.78 13.91
CA GLY A 211 -18.56 30.70 12.98
C GLY A 211 -19.80 29.83 12.77
N PHE A 212 -19.75 28.98 11.75
CA PHE A 212 -20.69 27.85 11.66
C PHE A 212 -20.60 27.07 12.98
N PHE A 213 -21.72 26.92 13.70
CA PHE A 213 -21.84 26.44 15.12
C PHE A 213 -21.74 27.47 16.27
N ASN A 214 -22.01 28.77 16.08
CA ASN A 214 -22.07 29.74 17.20
C ASN A 214 -20.80 29.76 18.09
N GLN A 215 -19.67 29.28 17.57
CA GLN A 215 -18.38 29.41 18.23
C GLN A 215 -17.76 30.75 17.82
N PRO A 216 -17.24 31.54 18.77
CA PRO A 216 -16.54 32.77 18.44
C PRO A 216 -15.31 32.42 17.60
N MET A 217 -15.27 32.89 16.35
CA MET A 217 -14.08 32.74 15.51
C MET A 217 -12.93 33.47 16.18
N ALA A 218 -11.79 32.79 16.35
CA ALA A 218 -10.59 33.37 16.93
C ALA A 218 -10.27 34.68 16.20
N LYS A 219 -10.19 35.77 16.97
CA LYS A 219 -9.79 37.08 16.45
C LYS A 219 -8.43 36.90 15.76
N PRO A 220 -8.24 37.42 14.53
CA PRO A 220 -6.92 37.40 13.92
C PRO A 220 -5.99 38.19 14.85
N LYS A 221 -4.98 37.51 15.41
CA LYS A 221 -3.97 38.14 16.26
C LYS A 221 -3.25 39.18 15.40
N THR A 222 -3.50 40.46 15.68
CA THR A 222 -2.68 41.56 15.19
C THR A 222 -1.30 41.50 15.83
N GLU A 223 -0.25 41.97 15.14
CA GLU A 223 1.16 41.89 15.59
C GLU A 223 1.38 42.47 17.00
N THR A 224 0.54 43.42 17.41
CA THR A 224 0.52 44.00 18.77
C THR A 224 0.10 43.01 19.87
N ASP A 225 -0.67 41.97 19.56
CA ASP A 225 -1.10 40.95 20.52
C ASP A 225 -0.15 39.73 20.55
N GLY A 226 0.69 39.59 19.52
CA GLY A 226 1.71 38.54 19.41
C GLY A 226 2.86 38.77 20.39
N ASP A 227 3.32 40.01 20.52
CA ASP A 227 4.38 40.41 21.46
C ASP A 227 3.95 40.28 22.93
N ALA A 228 2.67 40.54 23.23
CA ALA A 228 2.13 40.35 24.57
C ALA A 228 2.05 38.84 24.95
N ALA A 229 1.57 38.01 24.03
CA ALA A 229 1.48 36.56 24.24
C ALA A 229 2.86 35.86 24.25
N GLN A 230 3.84 36.37 23.50
CA GLN A 230 5.23 35.88 23.58
C GLN A 230 5.89 36.24 24.90
N ARG A 231 5.67 37.45 25.42
CA ARG A 231 6.16 37.85 26.76
C ARG A 231 5.51 37.04 27.89
N GLU A 232 4.23 36.72 27.77
CA GLU A 232 3.54 35.83 28.72
C GLU A 232 4.08 34.39 28.63
N ALA A 233 4.28 33.86 27.42
CA ALA A 233 4.86 32.52 27.23
C ALA A 233 6.33 32.41 27.69
N GLU A 234 7.13 33.47 27.52
CA GLU A 234 8.51 33.54 28.03
C GLU A 234 8.52 33.61 29.56
N SER A 235 7.58 34.34 30.17
CA SER A 235 7.44 34.40 31.63
C SER A 235 6.96 33.09 32.25
N GLU A 236 6.08 32.35 31.57
CA GLU A 236 5.63 31.02 31.98
C GLU A 236 6.72 29.95 31.77
N ALA A 237 7.53 30.08 30.72
CA ALA A 237 8.67 29.20 30.46
C ALA A 237 9.81 29.43 31.48
N GLU A 238 10.05 30.68 31.89
CA GLU A 238 11.04 31.03 32.91
C GLU A 238 10.58 30.57 34.31
N ALA A 239 9.28 30.69 34.62
CA ALA A 239 8.68 30.13 35.84
C ALA A 239 8.68 28.59 35.88
N ALA A 240 8.49 27.93 34.74
CA ALA A 240 8.58 26.47 34.62
C ALA A 240 10.03 25.96 34.68
N ALA A 241 11.00 26.72 34.16
CA ALA A 241 12.42 26.41 34.27
C ALA A 241 12.95 26.59 35.70
N ALA A 242 12.41 27.57 36.46
CA ALA A 242 12.75 27.78 37.87
C ALA A 242 12.15 26.72 38.81
N ALA A 243 11.07 26.03 38.41
CA ALA A 243 10.42 24.97 39.19
C ALA A 243 10.97 23.55 38.91
N ALA A 244 11.85 23.38 37.91
CA ALA A 244 12.42 22.09 37.55
C ALA A 244 13.68 21.77 38.39
N HIS A 245 13.49 21.13 39.54
CA HIS A 245 14.59 20.43 40.22
C HIS A 245 15.24 19.41 39.25
N PRO A 246 16.57 19.42 39.06
CA PRO A 246 17.22 18.50 38.14
C PRO A 246 17.17 17.07 38.69
N LEU A 247 16.40 16.20 38.04
CA LEU A 247 16.38 14.77 38.32
C LEU A 247 17.77 14.16 38.06
N PRO A 248 18.25 13.24 38.93
CA PRO A 248 19.56 12.63 38.83
C PRO A 248 19.74 11.85 37.53
N ALA A 249 20.98 11.77 37.05
CA ALA A 249 21.33 11.27 35.71
C ALA A 249 20.88 9.82 35.43
N GLU A 250 20.65 9.03 36.48
CA GLU A 250 20.24 7.62 36.38
C GLU A 250 18.80 7.48 35.88
N GLU A 251 17.86 8.30 36.36
CA GLU A 251 16.45 8.24 35.92
C GLU A 251 16.27 8.72 34.47
N ARG A 252 17.15 9.61 33.98
CA ARG A 252 17.12 10.06 32.57
C ARG A 252 17.48 8.93 31.60
N GLN A 253 18.41 8.05 31.99
CA GLN A 253 18.83 6.93 31.15
C GLN A 253 17.72 5.89 31.03
N GLU A 254 16.98 5.62 32.11
CA GLU A 254 15.87 4.67 32.09
C GLU A 254 14.70 5.12 31.21
N VAL A 255 14.41 6.43 31.17
CA VAL A 255 13.36 6.98 30.30
C VAL A 255 13.76 6.90 28.82
N ILE A 256 15.03 7.17 28.50
CA ILE A 256 15.56 7.06 27.13
C ILE A 256 15.56 5.60 26.67
N ASP A 257 15.95 4.67 27.54
CA ASP A 257 15.94 3.24 27.23
C ASP A 257 14.52 2.68 27.12
N GLY A 258 13.58 3.15 27.95
CA GLY A 258 12.16 2.84 27.83
C GLY A 258 11.55 3.33 26.52
N ALA A 259 11.93 4.53 26.06
CA ALA A 259 11.48 5.07 24.77
C ALA A 259 12.08 4.31 23.58
N ARG A 260 13.36 3.93 23.67
CA ARG A 260 14.04 3.10 22.65
C ARG A 260 13.44 1.70 22.53
N LYS A 261 13.13 1.05 23.66
CA LYS A 261 12.49 -0.28 23.67
C LYS A 261 11.08 -0.23 23.08
N LYS A 262 10.31 0.82 23.38
CA LYS A 262 8.97 1.05 22.79
C LYS A 262 9.03 1.32 21.28
N TRP A 263 10.06 2.01 20.80
CA TRP A 263 10.26 2.27 19.37
C TRP A 263 10.70 1.03 18.58
N LEU A 264 11.42 0.10 19.21
CA LEU A 264 11.87 -1.16 18.59
C LEU A 264 10.81 -2.28 18.59
N GLY A 265 9.59 -2.02 19.09
CA GLY A 265 8.46 -2.95 18.98
C GLY A 265 8.63 -4.27 19.74
N ILE A 266 9.49 -4.29 20.76
CA ILE A 266 9.68 -5.44 21.64
C ILE A 266 8.92 -5.13 22.93
N PHE A 267 7.76 -5.79 23.10
CA PHE A 267 7.02 -5.83 24.37
C PHE A 267 7.64 -6.86 25.31
#